data_AF-A0A820ZP30-F1
#
_entry.id   AF-A0A820ZP30-F1
#
_cell.length_a   1.000
_cell.length_b   1.000
_cell.length_c   1.000
_cell.angle_alpha   90.00
_cell.angle_beta   90.00
_cell.angle_gamma   90.00
#
_symmetry.space_group_name_H-M   'P 1'
#
loop_
_entity.id
_entity.type
_entity.pdbx_description
1 polymer ?
#
loop_
_entity_poly.entity_id
_entity_poly.type
_entity_poly.pdbx_seq_one_letter_code
_entity_poly.pdbx_strand_id
1 'polypeptide(L)'
;LKRVGEDKKTEWAHDFVKAGLGALEKTLEESAGQYCVGDQISIADCCLVPQLYNARLYDVDLTAYPIMSAIGERLNELPAFKEAHPNRQFDCPDEEKIKS
;
A
#
# COMPACT_ATOMS: atom_id res chain seq x y z
N LEU A 1 -28.55 -6.27 -8.15
CA LEU A 1 -27.81 -6.45 -6.88
C LEU A 1 -27.73 -5.11 -6.17
N LYS A 2 -28.40 -4.96 -5.02
CA LYS A 2 -28.48 -3.70 -4.26
C LYS A 2 -27.08 -3.31 -3.77
N ARG A 3 -26.66 -2.08 -4.10
CA ARG A 3 -25.53 -1.37 -3.49
C ARG A 3 -25.73 -1.37 -1.97
N VAL A 4 -25.01 -2.22 -1.26
CA VAL A 4 -24.75 -2.02 0.17
C VAL A 4 -23.95 -0.72 0.24
N GLY A 5 -24.51 0.28 0.94
CA GLY A 5 -24.06 1.67 0.94
C GLY A 5 -22.54 1.79 1.06
N GLU A 6 -21.95 2.56 0.14
CA GLU A 6 -20.51 2.78 -0.01
C GLU A 6 -19.87 3.13 1.36
N ASP A 7 -20.58 3.91 2.19
CA ASP A 7 -20.15 4.33 3.53
C ASP A 7 -19.87 3.17 4.51
N LYS A 8 -20.68 2.11 4.51
CA LYS A 8 -20.50 0.98 5.45
C LYS A 8 -19.35 0.06 5.05
N LYS A 9 -18.99 0.02 3.75
CA LYS A 9 -17.83 -0.73 3.29
C LYS A 9 -16.54 -0.02 3.67
N THR A 10 -16.53 1.31 3.59
CA THR A 10 -15.38 2.14 3.96
C THR A 10 -15.06 2.04 5.44
N GLU A 11 -16.08 2.03 6.31
CA GLU A 11 -15.91 1.98 7.77
C GLU A 11 -15.35 0.60 8.24
N TRP A 12 -15.93 -0.50 7.75
CA TRP A 12 -15.42 -1.84 8.06
C TRP A 12 -14.03 -2.09 7.45
N ALA A 13 -13.78 -1.62 6.22
CA ALA A 13 -12.47 -1.71 5.61
C ALA A 13 -11.43 -0.91 6.42
N HIS A 14 -11.78 0.29 6.92
CA HIS A 14 -10.91 1.10 7.77
C HIS A 14 -10.46 0.35 9.02
N ASP A 15 -11.38 -0.30 9.72
CA ASP A 15 -11.04 -0.97 10.99
C ASP A 15 -10.11 -2.18 10.80
N PHE A 16 -10.41 -3.03 9.81
CA PHE A 16 -9.57 -4.21 9.53
C PHE A 16 -8.23 -3.83 8.89
N VAL A 17 -8.22 -2.82 8.02
CA VAL A 17 -6.98 -2.29 7.44
C VAL A 17 -6.12 -1.68 8.54
N LYS A 18 -6.67 -0.86 9.43
CA LYS A 18 -5.91 -0.26 10.55
C LYS A 18 -5.30 -1.31 11.48
N ALA A 19 -6.06 -2.36 11.82
CA ALA A 19 -5.56 -3.45 12.66
C ALA A 19 -4.41 -4.20 11.98
N GLY A 20 -4.56 -4.54 10.69
CA GLY A 20 -3.52 -5.22 9.91
C GLY A 20 -2.27 -4.35 9.71
N LEU A 21 -2.45 -3.08 9.36
CA LEU A 21 -1.36 -2.12 9.21
C LEU A 21 -0.62 -1.92 10.54
N GLY A 22 -1.33 -1.79 11.66
CA GLY A 22 -0.71 -1.65 12.98
C GLY A 22 0.09 -2.88 13.40
N ALA A 23 -0.40 -4.09 13.11
CA ALA A 23 0.35 -5.31 13.38
C ALA A 23 1.61 -5.42 12.50
N LEU A 24 1.50 -5.04 11.22
CA LEU A 24 2.63 -5.06 10.29
C LEU A 24 3.68 -4.00 10.67
N GLU A 25 3.27 -2.77 10.98
CA GLU A 25 4.16 -1.70 11.45
C GLU A 25 4.99 -2.17 12.65
N LYS A 26 4.34 -2.78 13.65
CA LYS A 26 5.02 -3.36 14.81
C LYS A 26 5.99 -4.49 14.43
N THR A 27 5.62 -5.34 13.46
CA THR A 27 6.51 -6.41 12.99
C THR A 27 7.76 -5.83 12.33
N LEU A 28 7.61 -4.72 11.61
CA LEU A 28 8.72 -4.05 10.93
C LEU A 28 9.68 -3.36 11.90
N GLU A 29 9.27 -3.02 13.12
CA GLU A 29 10.20 -2.54 14.17
C GLU A 29 11.32 -3.55 14.44
N GLU A 30 11.05 -4.85 14.26
CA GLU A 30 12.01 -5.92 14.50
C GLU A 30 12.71 -6.41 13.22
N SER A 31 12.04 -6.35 12.07
CA SER A 31 12.54 -6.94 10.82
C SER A 31 13.12 -5.94 9.82
N ALA A 32 12.70 -4.68 9.86
CA ALA A 32 13.04 -3.73 8.81
C ALA A 32 14.49 -3.25 8.90
N GLY A 33 15.13 -3.16 7.73
CA GLY A 33 16.35 -2.39 7.51
C GLY A 33 16.05 -1.29 6.49
N GLN A 34 16.76 -1.31 5.37
CA GLN A 34 16.41 -0.48 4.21
C GLN A 34 15.01 -0.83 3.64
N TYR A 35 14.61 -2.10 3.73
CA TYR A 35 13.36 -2.67 3.22
C TYR A 35 12.60 -3.43 4.31
N CYS A 36 11.51 -4.12 3.98
CA CYS A 36 10.68 -4.84 4.95
C CYS A 36 11.45 -5.87 5.80
N VAL A 37 12.46 -6.51 5.22
CA VAL A 37 13.28 -7.54 5.88
C VAL A 37 14.76 -7.27 5.60
N GLY A 38 15.43 -6.58 6.53
CA GLY A 38 16.82 -6.15 6.36
C GLY A 38 17.01 -5.21 5.17
N ASP A 39 18.14 -5.36 4.47
CA ASP A 39 18.60 -4.41 3.45
C ASP A 39 18.40 -4.89 2.01
N GLN A 40 17.70 -6.01 1.80
CA GLN A 40 17.37 -6.53 0.48
C GLN A 40 15.87 -6.59 0.24
N ILE A 41 15.47 -6.32 -1.00
CA ILE A 41 14.07 -6.44 -1.43
C ILE A 41 13.65 -7.92 -1.33
N SER A 42 12.48 -8.12 -0.76
CA SER A 42 11.89 -9.42 -0.49
C SER A 42 10.45 -9.47 -1.00
N ILE A 43 9.79 -10.63 -0.85
CA ILE A 43 8.36 -10.75 -1.15
C ILE A 43 7.50 -9.82 -0.27
N ALA A 44 7.96 -9.48 0.93
CA ALA A 44 7.23 -8.58 1.82
C ALA A 44 7.10 -7.17 1.20
N ASP A 45 8.13 -6.70 0.48
CA ASP A 45 8.12 -5.41 -0.22
C ASP A 45 7.16 -5.41 -1.41
N CYS A 46 7.14 -6.52 -2.17
CA CYS A 46 6.18 -6.72 -3.27
C CYS A 46 4.73 -6.72 -2.78
N CYS A 47 4.47 -7.18 -1.54
CA CYS A 47 3.15 -7.13 -0.91
C CYS A 47 2.84 -5.78 -0.26
N LEU A 48 3.86 -5.08 0.25
CA LEU A 48 3.69 -3.80 0.95
C LEU A 48 3.19 -2.68 0.03
N VAL A 49 3.82 -2.50 -1.13
CA VAL A 49 3.50 -1.40 -2.05
C VAL A 49 2.02 -1.39 -2.48
N PRO A 50 1.42 -2.48 -2.98
CA PRO A 50 0.00 -2.49 -3.33
C PRO A 50 -0.90 -2.30 -2.09
N GLN A 51 -0.49 -2.78 -0.91
CA GLN A 51 -1.24 -2.58 0.32
C GLN A 51 -1.30 -1.09 0.72
N LEU A 52 -0.19 -0.36 0.61
CA LEU A 52 -0.15 1.09 0.86
C LEU A 52 -0.89 1.90 -0.19
N TYR A 53 -0.86 1.47 -1.46
CA TYR A 53 -1.67 2.08 -2.52
C TYR A 53 -3.17 1.95 -2.24
N ASN A 54 -3.63 0.74 -1.87
CA ASN A 54 -5.02 0.51 -1.49
C ASN A 54 -5.42 1.32 -0.25
N ALA A 55 -4.55 1.40 0.76
CA ALA A 55 -4.81 2.21 1.94
C ALA A 55 -5.04 3.69 1.57
N ARG A 56 -4.27 4.24 0.63
CA ARG A 56 -4.47 5.60 0.10
C ARG A 56 -5.78 5.74 -0.68
N LEU A 57 -6.15 4.75 -1.48
CA LEU A 57 -7.43 4.75 -2.22
C LEU A 57 -8.66 4.79 -1.29
N TYR A 58 -8.53 4.27 -0.08
CA TYR A 58 -9.59 4.27 0.94
C TYR A 58 -9.42 5.37 1.99
N ASP A 59 -8.62 6.39 1.71
CA ASP A 59 -8.38 7.54 2.62
C ASP A 59 -7.93 7.11 4.04
N VAL A 60 -7.12 6.04 4.13
CA VAL A 60 -6.49 5.64 5.40
C VAL A 60 -5.31 6.55 5.69
N ASP A 61 -5.29 7.14 6.88
CA ASP A 61 -4.16 7.95 7.35
C ASP A 61 -2.93 7.07 7.61
N LEU A 62 -1.93 7.20 6.75
CA LEU A 62 -0.66 6.46 6.84
C LEU A 62 0.38 7.12 7.75
N THR A 63 0.11 8.32 8.28
CA THR A 63 1.06 9.00 9.18
C THR A 63 1.26 8.23 10.49
N ALA A 64 0.31 7.37 10.86
CA ALA A 64 0.42 6.44 11.98
C ALA A 64 1.37 5.26 11.75
N TYR A 65 1.87 5.06 10.52
CA TYR A 65 2.72 3.93 10.13
C TYR A 65 4.02 4.42 9.45
N PRO A 66 4.92 5.09 10.20
CA PRO A 66 6.11 5.73 9.64
C PRO A 66 7.12 4.77 8.98
N ILE A 67 7.31 3.56 9.52
CA ILE A 67 8.26 2.57 8.96
C ILE A 67 7.76 2.08 7.61
N MET A 68 6.50 1.62 7.55
CA MET A 68 5.87 1.20 6.31
C MET A 68 5.88 2.31 5.27
N SER A 69 5.55 3.54 5.67
CA SER A 69 5.51 4.70 4.77
C SER A 69 6.88 4.99 4.17
N ALA A 70 7.94 5.03 5.00
CA ALA A 70 9.30 5.29 4.55
C ALA A 70 9.83 4.19 3.61
N ILE A 71 9.52 2.92 3.88
CA ILE A 71 9.87 1.81 2.98
C ILE A 71 9.10 1.93 1.67
N GLY A 72 7.80 2.19 1.73
CA GLY A 72 6.94 2.34 0.55
C GLY A 72 7.39 3.47 -0.37
N GLU A 73 7.80 4.61 0.19
CA GLU A 73 8.39 5.72 -0.58
C GLU A 73 9.68 5.30 -1.29
N ARG A 74 10.62 4.63 -0.59
CA ARG A 74 11.85 4.13 -1.20
C ARG A 74 11.57 3.13 -2.33
N LEU A 75 10.64 2.20 -2.13
CA LEU A 75 10.28 1.21 -3.15
C LEU A 75 9.65 1.87 -4.37
N ASN A 76 8.76 2.85 -4.18
CA ASN A 76 8.11 3.58 -5.27
C ASN A 76 9.08 4.38 -6.13
N GLU A 77 10.30 4.67 -5.65
CA GLU A 77 11.33 5.32 -6.47
C GLU A 77 12.01 4.37 -7.47
N LEU A 78 11.95 3.06 -7.23
CA LEU A 78 12.62 2.05 -8.04
C LEU A 78 11.87 1.83 -9.37
N PRO A 79 12.58 1.68 -10.51
CA PRO A 79 11.96 1.47 -11.81
C PRO A 79 10.98 0.30 -11.85
N ALA A 80 11.32 -0.82 -11.22
CA ALA A 80 10.47 -2.01 -11.19
C ALA A 80 9.10 -1.76 -10.55
N PHE A 81 9.04 -0.99 -9.47
CA PHE A 81 7.77 -0.65 -8.80
C PHE A 81 7.02 0.45 -9.56
N LYS A 82 7.72 1.42 -10.15
CA LYS A 82 7.11 2.42 -11.04
C LYS A 82 6.42 1.75 -12.22
N GLU A 83 7.05 0.77 -12.86
CA GLU A 83 6.50 0.04 -14.00
C GLU A 83 5.35 -0.91 -13.62
N ALA A 84 5.39 -1.47 -12.42
CA ALA A 84 4.33 -2.31 -11.88
C ALA A 84 3.10 -1.52 -11.39
N HIS A 85 3.12 -0.18 -11.41
CA HIS A 85 2.01 0.64 -10.95
C HIS A 85 0.73 0.34 -11.76
N PRO A 86 -0.46 0.26 -11.13
CA PRO A 86 -1.73 -0.04 -11.81
C PRO A 86 -1.99 0.84 -13.04
N ASN A 87 -1.71 2.15 -12.94
CA ASN A 87 -1.92 3.10 -14.04
C ASN A 87 -1.00 2.91 -15.26
N ARG A 88 -0.03 1.99 -15.20
CA ARG A 88 0.90 1.73 -16.30
C ARG A 88 0.70 0.37 -16.95
N GLN A 89 -0.31 -0.39 -16.50
CA GLN A 89 -0.63 -1.67 -17.08
C GLN A 89 -1.40 -1.50 -18.39
N PHE A 90 -1.26 -2.47 -19.30
CA PHE A 90 -1.86 -2.39 -20.64
C PHE A 90 -3.40 -2.37 -20.59
N ASP A 91 -3.97 -2.98 -19.57
CA ASP A 91 -5.41 -3.12 -19.30
C ASP A 91 -5.98 -1.99 -18.43
N CYS A 92 -5.14 -1.04 -17.98
CA CYS A 92 -5.61 0.14 -17.30
C CYS A 92 -6.52 0.97 -18.24
N PRO A 93 -7.68 1.47 -17.78
CA PRO A 93 -8.50 2.42 -18.54
C PRO A 93 -7.71 3.67 -18.93
N ASP A 94 -7.91 4.19 -20.14
CA ASP A 94 -7.12 5.32 -20.64
C ASP A 94 -7.28 6.59 -19.79
N GLU A 95 -8.43 6.77 -19.13
CA GLU A 95 -8.65 7.92 -18.23
C GLU A 95 -7.81 7.86 -16.95
N GLU A 96 -7.36 6.67 -16.55
CA GLU A 96 -6.59 6.44 -15.32
C GLU A 96 -5.07 6.44 -15.55
N LYS A 97 -4.62 6.19 -16.79
CA LYS A 97 -3.18 6.17 -17.17
C LYS A 97 -2.43 7.49 -16.93
N ILE A 98 -3.15 8.62 -16.84
CA ILE A 98 -2.57 9.98 -16.79
C ILE A 98 -2.28 10.45 -15.35
N LYS A 99 -2.71 9.70 -14.32
CA LYS A 99 -2.67 10.15 -12.91
C LYS A 99 -1.42 9.75 -12.10
N SER A 100 -0.31 9.38 -12.73
CA SER A 100 0.90 8.93 -12.03
C SER A 100 1.78 10.07 -11.52
#